data_AF-A0A447JFN6-F1
#
_entry.id   AF-A0A447JFN6-F1
#
_cell.length_a   1.000
_cell.length_b   1.000
_cell.length_c   1.000
_cell.angle_alpha   90.00
_cell.angle_beta   90.00
_cell.angle_gamma   90.00
#
_symmetry.space_group_name_H-M   'P 1'
#
loop_
_entity.id
_entity.type
_entity.pdbx_description
1 polymer ?
#
loop_
_entity_poly.entity_id
_entity_poly.type
_entity_poly.pdbx_seq_one_letter_code
_entity_poly.pdbx_strand_id
1 'polypeptide(L)' 'MHTPAQRTAFEQLFIRPHTRTPGVPLRWITAADIVAQQALLRHPDFVVARMKGQYWQVREKVFDYEGRFRRAHELRG' A
#
# COMPACT_ATOMS: atom_id res chain seq x y z
N MET A 1 15.75 -0.46 4.99
CA MET A 1 15.17 -1.23 6.13
C MET A 1 16.27 -2.10 6.66
N HIS A 2 16.76 -1.78 7.85
CA HIS A 2 18.04 -2.31 8.32
C HIS A 2 17.88 -3.20 9.55
N THR A 3 16.75 -3.10 10.27
CA THR A 3 16.49 -3.93 11.46
C THR A 3 15.35 -4.93 11.22
N PRO A 4 15.36 -6.08 11.93
CA PRO A 4 14.24 -7.02 11.90
C PRO A 4 12.90 -6.37 12.25
N ALA A 5 12.88 -5.48 13.25
CA ALA A 5 11.66 -4.77 13.65
C ALA A 5 11.12 -3.86 12.52
N GLN A 6 11.98 -3.19 11.75
CA GLN A 6 11.56 -2.40 10.59
C GLN A 6 10.97 -3.27 9.49
N ARG A 7 11.54 -4.47 9.26
CA ARG A 7 11.00 -5.42 8.28
C ARG A 7 9.60 -5.88 8.70
N THR A 8 9.43 -6.28 9.96
CA THR A 8 8.11 -6.67 10.50
C THR A 8 7.10 -5.53 10.41
N ALA A 9 7.49 -4.30 10.74
CA ALA A 9 6.62 -3.14 10.62
C ALA A 9 6.20 -2.90 9.16
N PHE A 10 7.11 -3.05 8.20
CA PHE A 10 6.79 -2.93 6.78
C PHE A 10 5.86 -4.04 6.29
N GLU A 11 6.07 -5.27 6.72
CA GLU A 11 5.18 -6.37 6.38
C GLU A 11 3.75 -6.10 6.89
N GLN A 12 3.62 -5.64 8.14
CA GLN A 12 2.33 -5.34 8.75
C GLN A 12 1.63 -4.13 8.12
N LEU A 13 2.35 -3.03 7.94
CA LEU A 13 1.77 -1.73 7.56
C LEU A 13 1.69 -1.51 6.04
N PHE A 14 2.47 -2.27 5.26
CA PHE A 14 2.51 -2.15 3.80
C PHE A 14 2.14 -3.47 3.13
N ILE A 15 2.91 -4.55 3.29
CA ILE A 15 2.70 -5.77 2.49
C ILE A 15 1.32 -6.38 2.74
N ARG A 16 0.89 -6.53 3.99
CA ARG A 16 -0.42 -7.13 4.31
C ARG A 16 -1.61 -6.37 3.70
N PRO A 17 -1.74 -5.03 3.83
CA PRO A 17 -2.85 -4.32 3.20
C PRO A 17 -2.73 -4.22 1.66
N HIS A 18 -1.51 -4.28 1.11
CA HIS A 18 -1.28 -4.09 -0.33
C HIS A 18 -1.15 -5.42 -1.09
N THR A 19 -1.13 -6.60 -0.48
CA THR A 19 -1.07 -7.85 -1.25
C THR A 19 -2.40 -8.14 -1.94
N ARG A 20 -2.35 -8.59 -3.20
CA ARG A 20 -3.50 -9.13 -3.93
C ARG A 20 -3.84 -10.57 -3.53
N THR A 21 -2.93 -11.25 -2.84
CA THR A 21 -3.10 -12.64 -2.38
C THR A 21 -2.96 -12.71 -0.86
N PRO A 22 -4.00 -12.36 -0.09
CA PRO A 22 -4.00 -12.51 1.36
C PRO A 22 -3.67 -13.94 1.77
N GLY A 23 -2.84 -14.11 2.80
CA GLY A 23 -2.43 -15.43 3.31
C GLY A 23 -1.26 -16.08 2.57
N VAL A 24 -0.90 -15.60 1.37
CA VAL A 24 0.32 -16.04 0.66
C VAL A 24 1.47 -15.08 0.98
N PRO A 25 2.56 -15.53 1.62
CA PRO A 25 3.69 -14.66 1.94
C PRO A 25 4.40 -14.16 0.67
N LEU A 26 4.56 -12.84 0.56
CA LEU A 26 5.45 -12.23 -0.43
C LEU A 26 6.89 -12.37 0.06
N ARG A 27 7.75 -13.06 -0.72
CA ARG A 27 9.16 -13.27 -0.36
C ARG A 27 10.01 -12.14 -0.91
N TRP A 28 10.82 -11.51 -0.05
CA TRP A 28 11.68 -10.39 -0.42
C TRP A 28 12.87 -10.24 0.55
N ILE A 29 14.00 -9.77 0.05
CA ILE A 29 15.21 -9.49 0.85
C ILE A 29 15.49 -7.98 0.83
N THR A 30 15.38 -7.38 -0.35
CA THR A 30 15.69 -5.98 -0.64
C THR A 30 14.45 -5.20 -1.09
N ALA A 31 14.55 -3.88 -1.12
CA ALA A 31 13.50 -3.04 -1.68
C ALA A 31 13.31 -3.30 -3.19
N ALA A 32 14.37 -3.67 -3.92
CA ALA A 32 14.30 -3.97 -5.35
C ALA A 32 13.40 -5.19 -5.62
N ASP A 33 13.42 -6.20 -4.74
CA ASP A 33 12.57 -7.39 -4.86
C ASP A 33 11.07 -7.03 -4.76
N ILE A 34 10.73 -6.04 -3.92
CA ILE A 34 9.36 -5.53 -3.79
C ILE A 34 8.92 -4.81 -5.06
N VAL A 35 9.79 -3.96 -5.62
CA VAL A 35 9.52 -3.22 -6.85
C VAL A 35 9.33 -4.18 -8.03
N ALA A 36 10.18 -5.22 -8.13
CA ALA A 36 10.06 -6.25 -9.15
C ALA A 36 8.73 -7.03 -9.05
N GLN A 37 8.20 -7.18 -7.83
CA GLN A 37 6.95 -7.88 -7.53
C GLN A 37 5.74 -6.95 -7.40
N GLN A 38 5.83 -5.68 -7.83
CA GLN A 38 4.75 -4.70 -7.67
C GLN A 38 3.41 -5.12 -8.28
N ALA A 39 3.42 -5.99 -9.31
CA ALA A 39 2.22 -6.54 -9.92
C ALA A 39 1.40 -7.44 -8.97
N LEU A 40 2.02 -7.97 -7.91
CA LEU A 40 1.34 -8.71 -6.85
C LEU A 40 0.73 -7.78 -5.79
N LEU A 41 0.99 -6.48 -5.90
CA LEU A 41 0.49 -5.48 -4.98
C LEU A 41 -0.69 -4.70 -5.60
N ARG A 42 -1.64 -4.30 -4.75
CA ARG A 42 -2.74 -3.39 -5.07
C ARG A 42 -2.49 -2.03 -4.44
N HIS A 43 -2.96 -0.99 -5.12
CA HIS A 43 -3.01 0.35 -4.56
C HIS A 43 -4.33 0.54 -3.78
N PRO A 44 -4.36 1.46 -2.81
CA PRO A 44 -5.63 1.88 -2.21
C PRO A 44 -6.48 2.67 -3.22
N ASP A 45 -7.80 2.66 -3.01
CA ASP A 45 -8.73 3.52 -3.74
C ASP A 45 -8.59 4.98 -3.32
N PHE A 46 -8.30 5.22 -2.03
CA PHE A 46 -8.07 6.56 -1.48
C PHE A 46 -6.86 6.58 -0.55
N VAL A 47 -6.13 7.69 -0.60
CA VAL A 47 -5.08 8.02 0.37
C VAL A 47 -5.49 9.31 1.08
N VAL A 48 -5.64 9.24 2.40
CA VAL A 48 -5.92 10.41 3.24
C VAL A 48 -4.62 10.84 3.90
N ALA A 49 -4.26 12.11 3.73
CA ALA A 49 -3.04 12.69 4.29
C ALA A 49 -3.34 13.96 5.08
N ARG A 50 -2.44 14.29 6.01
CA ARG A 50 -2.41 15.58 6.71
C ARG A 50 -1.15 16.35 6.34
N MET A 51 -1.23 17.67 6.31
CA MET A 51 -0.03 18.49 6.21
C MET A 51 0.78 18.40 7.51
N LYS A 52 2.10 18.21 7.40
CA LYS A 52 3.06 18.22 8.51
C LYS A 52 4.28 19.04 8.10
N GLY A 53 4.32 20.30 8.53
CA GLY A 53 5.29 21.27 8.02
C GLY A 53 5.01 21.52 6.54
N GLN A 54 6.00 21.26 5.69
CA GLN A 54 5.92 21.43 4.24
C GLN A 54 5.52 20.16 3.48
N TYR A 55 5.29 19.04 4.18
CA TYR A 55 5.07 17.73 3.55
C TYR A 55 3.74 17.11 3.94
N TRP A 56 3.15 16.36 3.01
CA TRP A 56 2.00 15.52 3.28
C TRP A 56 2.41 14.22 3.97
N GLN A 57 1.81 13.94 5.12
CA GLN A 57 1.96 12.67 5.82
C GLN A 57 0.70 11.83 5.62
N VAL A 58 0.86 10.65 5.01
CA VAL A 58 -0.22 9.67 4.88
C VAL A 58 -0.71 9.23 6.27
N ARG A 59 -2.03 9.27 6.48
CA ARG A 59 -2.69 8.85 7.72
C ARG A 59 -3.50 7.58 7.52
N GLU A 60 -4.17 7.48 6.38
CA GLU A 60 -5.06 6.36 6.09
C GLU A 60 -5.00 5.98 4.61
N LYS A 61 -5.22 4.70 4.35
CA LYS A 61 -5.31 4.10 3.02
C LYS A 61 -6.59 3.29 3.00
N VAL A 62 -7.52 3.65 2.13
CA VAL A 62 -8.80 2.96 1.99
C VAL A 62 -8.71 2.03 0.80
N PHE A 63 -9.00 0.76 1.01
CA PHE A 63 -9.05 -0.28 -0.02
C PHE A 63 -10.48 -0.81 -0.14
N ASP A 64 -10.80 -1.40 -1.28
CA ASP A 64 -12.08 -2.06 -1.55
C ASP A 64 -13.29 -1.11 -1.31
N TYR A 65 -13.11 0.19 -1.57
CA TYR A 65 -14.13 1.19 -1.29
C TYR A 65 -15.30 1.10 -2.27
N GLU A 66 -16.50 0.77 -1.82
CA GLU A 66 -17.72 0.58 -2.65
C GLU A 66 -18.72 1.75 -2.61
N GLY A 67 -18.34 2.89 -2.03
CA GLY A 67 -19.25 4.04 -1.89
C GLY A 67 -19.36 4.93 -3.13
N ARG A 68 -20.28 5.90 -3.07
CA ARG A 68 -20.60 6.85 -4.16
C ARG A 68 -19.44 7.72 -4.65
N PHE A 69 -18.35 7.78 -3.88
CA PHE A 69 -17.17 8.56 -4.25
C PHE A 69 -16.10 7.76 -4.98
N ARG A 70 -16.32 6.46 -5.32
CA ARG A 70 -15.35 5.62 -6.02
C ARG A 70 -14.95 6.29 -7.35
N ARG A 71 -13.72 6.81 -7.44
CA ARG A 71 -13.21 7.45 -8.67
C ARG A 71 -12.26 6.55 -9.47
N ALA A 72 -11.64 5.57 -8.80
CA ALA A 72 -10.56 4.73 -9.33
C ALA A 72 -11.05 3.54 -10.18
N HIS A 73 -12.00 3.78 -11.09
CA HIS A 73 -12.27 2.95 -12.28
C HIS A 73 -13.21 3.67 -13.28
N GLU A 74 -13.37 5.00 -13.17
CA GLU A 74 -14.06 5.76 -14.21
C GLU A 74 -13.15 5.84 -15.45
N LEU A 75 -13.22 4.82 -16.31
CA LEU A 75 -13.03 5.02 -17.75
C LEU A 75 -14.16 5.97 -18.18
N ARG A 76 -13.97 7.28 -18.00
CA ARG A 76 -14.77 8.23 -18.77
C ARG A 76 -14.32 8.05 -20.21
N GLY A 77 -15.24 7.58 -21.06
CA GLY A 77 -15.05 7.48 -22.51
C GLY A 77 -14.79 8.82 -23.16
#